data_AF-A0A537LY12-F1
#
_entry.id   AF-A0A537LY12-F1
#
_cell.length_a   1.000
_cell.length_b   1.000
_cell.length_c   1.000
_cell.angle_alpha   90.00
_cell.angle_beta   90.00
_cell.angle_gamma   90.00
#
_symmetry.space_group_name_H-M   'P 1'
#
loop_
_entity.id
_entity.type
_entity.pdbx_description
1 polymer ?
#
loop_
_entity_poly.entity_id
_entity_poly.type
_entity_poly.pdbx_seq_one_letter_code
_entity_poly.pdbx_strand_id
1 'polypeptide(L)' 'MMEISLSRQQFEALLRVVYLGDWMVNAIRVAGSYIPEFEDLEQFLLSLGHRSGFDDVVEFEPVLSQFFLK' A
#
# COMPACT_ATOMS: atom_id res chain seq x y z
N MET A 1 -12.31 -8.46 -17.22
CA MET A 1 -11.94 -7.40 -16.26
C MET A 1 -12.97 -7.45 -15.14
N MET A 2 -12.54 -7.40 -13.89
CA MET A 2 -13.43 -7.39 -12.72
C MET A 2 -13.46 -5.98 -12.17
N GLU A 3 -14.63 -5.51 -11.75
CA GLU A 3 -14.82 -4.19 -11.14
C GLU A 3 -15.27 -4.34 -9.69
N ILE A 4 -14.67 -3.57 -8.79
CA ILE A 4 -15.03 -3.50 -7.38
C ILE A 4 -15.25 -2.03 -7.04
N SER A 5 -16.45 -1.68 -6.57
CA SER A 5 -16.74 -0.33 -6.08
C SER A 5 -16.52 -0.25 -4.58
N LEU A 6 -15.72 0.72 -4.14
CA LEU A 6 -15.42 0.97 -2.73
C LEU A 6 -15.85 2.39 -2.37
N SER A 7 -16.41 2.57 -1.16
CA SER A 7 -16.54 3.89 -0.57
C SER A 7 -15.16 4.46 -0.20
N ARG A 8 -15.08 5.78 0.03
CA ARG A 8 -13.84 6.42 0.51
C ARG A 8 -13.27 5.73 1.74
N GLN A 9 -14.13 5.43 2.71
CA GLN A 9 -13.76 4.78 3.98
C GLN A 9 -13.30 3.33 3.78
N GLN A 10 -13.95 2.58 2.87
CA GLN A 10 -13.54 1.22 2.55
C GLN A 10 -12.18 1.18 1.85
N PHE A 11 -11.93 2.14 0.95
CA PHE A 11 -10.64 2.23 0.29
C PHE A 11 -9.54 2.64 1.27
N GLU A 12 -9.78 3.61 2.15
CA GLU A 12 -8.83 3.96 3.22
C GLU A 12 -8.50 2.75 4.12
N ALA A 13 -9.52 1.99 4.53
CA ALA A 13 -9.32 0.77 5.30
C ALA A 13 -8.50 -0.27 4.53
N LEU A 14 -8.73 -0.41 3.21
CA LEU A 14 -7.94 -1.28 2.36
C LEU A 14 -6.47 -0.87 2.33
N LEU A 15 -6.17 0.43 2.15
CA LEU A 15 -4.78 0.93 2.16
C LEU A 15 -4.05 0.58 3.46
N ARG A 16 -4.72 0.76 4.61
CA ARG A 16 -4.19 0.37 5.93
C ARG A 16 -3.95 -1.13 6.05
N VAL A 17 -4.88 -1.94 5.56
CA VAL A 17 -4.77 -3.41 5.63
C VAL A 17 -3.64 -3.93 4.75
N VAL A 18 -3.43 -3.39 3.55
CA VAL A 18 -2.35 -3.86 2.67
C VAL A 18 -0.98 -3.44 3.18
N TYR A 19 -0.84 -2.24 3.74
CA TYR A 19 0.36 -1.81 4.45
C TYR A 19 0.73 -2.77 5.59
N LEU A 20 -0.23 -3.06 6.47
CA LEU A 20 -0.03 -4.02 7.56
C LEU A 20 0.23 -5.43 7.03
N GLY A 21 -0.41 -5.82 5.93
CA GLY A 21 -0.24 -7.13 5.30
C GLY A 21 1.18 -7.37 4.80
N ASP A 22 1.75 -6.40 4.07
CA ASP A 22 3.15 -6.47 3.65
C ASP A 22 4.08 -6.60 4.86
N TRP A 23 3.94 -5.70 5.85
CA TRP A 23 4.71 -5.75 7.08
C TRP A 23 4.61 -7.10 7.79
N MET A 24 3.41 -7.64 7.96
CA MET A 24 3.19 -8.92 8.62
C MET A 24 3.85 -10.08 7.87
N VAL A 25 3.82 -10.05 6.54
CA VAL A 25 4.42 -11.11 5.71
C VAL A 25 5.94 -10.99 5.69
N ASN A 26 6.48 -9.79 5.53
CA ASN A 26 7.88 -9.56 5.19
C ASN A 26 8.78 -9.16 6.38
N ALA A 27 8.27 -8.48 7.41
CA ALA A 27 9.10 -7.98 8.52
C ALA A 27 9.75 -9.08 9.38
N ILE A 28 9.19 -10.29 9.37
CA ILE A 28 9.72 -11.44 10.12
C ILE A 28 10.64 -12.34 9.30
N ARG A 29 10.84 -12.04 8.02
CA ARG A 29 11.54 -12.92 7.09
C ARG A 29 13.04 -12.73 7.19
N VAL A 30 13.77 -13.84 7.02
CA VAL A 30 15.23 -13.80 6.95
C VAL A 30 15.68 -13.23 5.61
N ALA A 31 16.89 -12.67 5.58
CA ALA A 31 17.49 -12.15 4.36
C ALA A 31 17.44 -13.20 3.22
N GLY A 32 16.99 -12.76 2.04
CA GLY A 32 16.83 -13.62 0.86
C GLY A 32 15.52 -14.43 0.80
N SER A 33 14.64 -14.32 1.79
CA SER A 33 13.31 -14.96 1.78
C SER A 33 12.15 -13.99 1.59
N TYR A 34 12.45 -12.73 1.27
CA TYR A 34 11.50 -11.65 0.98
C TYR A 34 10.52 -12.03 -0.13
N ILE A 35 9.24 -11.67 0.03
CA ILE A 35 8.18 -11.92 -0.95
C ILE A 35 7.75 -10.57 -1.54
N PRO A 36 8.33 -10.15 -2.68
CA PRO A 36 8.13 -8.81 -3.24
C PRO A 36 6.69 -8.52 -3.68
N GLU A 37 5.90 -9.55 -3.97
CA GLU A 37 4.53 -9.39 -4.46
C GLU A 37 3.61 -8.66 -3.47
N PHE A 38 3.94 -8.67 -2.17
CA PHE A 38 3.18 -7.96 -1.15
C PHE A 38 3.49 -6.46 -1.13
N GLU A 39 4.76 -6.07 -1.17
CA GLU A 39 5.18 -4.67 -1.30
C GLU A 39 4.73 -4.09 -2.64
N ASP A 40 4.88 -4.83 -3.75
CA ASP A 40 4.42 -4.39 -5.07
C ASP A 40 2.92 -4.06 -5.08
N LEU A 41 2.10 -4.90 -4.44
CA LEU A 41 0.67 -4.69 -4.31
C LEU A 41 0.34 -3.49 -3.41
N GLU A 42 1.03 -3.38 -2.28
CA GLU A 42 0.91 -2.30 -1.31
C GLU A 42 1.25 -0.95 -1.95
N GLN A 43 2.42 -0.84 -2.57
CA GLN A 43 2.87 0.35 -3.31
C GLN A 43 1.93 0.70 -4.46
N PHE A 44 1.43 -0.28 -5.22
CA PHE A 44 0.45 -0.03 -6.28
C PHE A 44 -0.82 0.61 -5.73
N LEU A 45 -1.39 0.06 -4.65
CA LEU A 45 -2.62 0.58 -4.04
C LEU A 45 -2.42 1.95 -3.39
N LEU A 46 -1.30 2.18 -2.71
CA LEU A 46 -0.96 3.51 -2.19
C LEU A 46 -0.81 4.54 -3.31
N SER A 47 -0.16 4.17 -4.42
CA SER A 47 -0.06 5.06 -5.59
C SER A 47 -1.43 5.43 -6.17
N LEU A 48 -2.40 4.50 -6.13
CA LEU A 48 -3.78 4.77 -6.52
C LEU A 48 -4.45 5.73 -5.53
N GLY A 49 -4.22 5.56 -4.23
CA GLY A 49 -4.63 6.50 -3.18
C GLY A 49 -4.17 7.92 -3.46
N HIS A 50 -2.86 8.11 -3.65
CA HIS A 50 -2.28 9.41 -3.95
C HIS A 50 -2.88 10.04 -5.23
N ARG A 51 -3.04 9.28 -6.32
CA ARG A 51 -3.67 9.79 -7.55
C ARG A 51 -5.17 10.07 -7.44
N SER A 52 -5.85 9.53 -6.42
CA SER A 52 -7.30 9.60 -6.26
C SER A 52 -7.75 10.58 -5.18
N GLY A 53 -6.86 11.48 -4.73
CA GLY A 53 -7.18 12.53 -3.76
C GLY A 53 -7.21 12.08 -2.30
N PHE A 54 -6.47 11.01 -1.96
CA PHE A 54 -6.23 10.58 -0.58
C PHE A 54 -4.91 11.15 -0.04
N ASP A 55 -4.57 12.38 -0.40
CA ASP A 55 -3.33 13.06 0.04
C ASP A 55 -3.30 13.31 1.55
N ASP A 56 -4.43 13.19 2.23
CA ASP A 56 -4.53 13.20 3.70
C ASP A 56 -4.17 11.85 4.35
N VAL A 57 -4.08 10.77 3.57
CA VAL A 57 -3.80 9.40 4.04
C VAL A 57 -2.49 8.86 3.50
N VAL A 58 -2.12 9.22 2.27
CA VAL A 58 -0.93 8.70 1.58
C VAL A 58 0.01 9.85 1.22
N GLU A 59 1.31 9.62 1.36
CA GLU A 59 2.37 10.48 0.84
C GLU A 59 3.36 9.73 -0.04
N PHE A 60 3.98 10.45 -0.97
CA PHE A 60 5.13 9.96 -1.72
C PHE A 60 6.39 10.55 -1.10
N GLU A 61 7.34 9.69 -0.72
CA GLU A 61 8.67 10.08 -0.23
C GLU A 61 9.68 10.02 -1.38
N PRO A 62 10.13 11.18 -1.91
CA PRO A 62 10.97 11.22 -3.10
C PRO A 62 12.34 10.53 -2.92
N VAL A 63 12.90 10.54 -1.71
CA VAL A 63 14.22 9.94 -1.44
C VAL A 63 14.18 8.42 -1.60
N LEU A 64 13.09 7.81 -1.14
CA LEU A 64 12.87 6.36 -1.24
C LEU A 64 12.18 5.98 -2.56
N SER A 65 11.60 6.95 -3.26
CA SER A 65 10.76 6.74 -4.44
C SER A 65 9.61 5.76 -4.17
N GLN A 66 9.03 5.87 -2.97
CA GLN A 66 7.98 4.98 -2.46
C GLN A 66 6.83 5.79 -1.84
N PHE A 67 5.67 5.16 -1.76
CA PHE A 67 4.50 5.68 -1.09
C PHE A 67 4.40 5.13 0.34
N PHE A 68 3.91 5.96 1.25
CA PHE A 68 3.72 5.62 2.67
C PHE A 68 2.36 6.10 3.16
N LEU A 69 1.83 5.43 4.17
CA LEU A 69 0.72 5.94 4.96
C LEU A 69 1.22 7.08 5.88
N LYS A 70 0.41 8.12 6.00
CA LYS A 70 0.61 9.23 6.95
C LYS A 70 0.23 8.88 8.38
#